data_AF-B0EB58-F1
#
_entry.id   AF-B0EB58-F1
#
_cell.length_a   1.000
_cell.length_b   1.000
_cell.length_c   1.000
_cell.angle_alpha   90.00
_cell.angle_beta   90.00
_cell.angle_gamma   90.00
#
_symmetry.space_group_name_H-M   'P 1'
#
loop_
_entity.id
_entity.type
_entity.pdbx_description
1 polymer ?
#
loop_
_entity_poly.entity_id
_entity_poly.type
_entity_poly.pdbx_seq_one_letter_code
_entity_poly.pdbx_strand_id
1 'polypeptide(L)'
;MHGYVTLNLKNNTPVPSKETIKNVIEQWCTTRSKKAQVKYLALSKTTKGNNRHVHAFFELEDISHVRKRPFVQLNNEQHFMKFEKITENKSYDGSFKAIIDYLKKQGDKHPDSGAIFEEMGKMEKNRGRLGDIDLGRALKMPT
;
A
#
# COMPACT_ATOMS: atom_id res chain seq x y z
N MET A 1 4.94 0.35 -12.66
CA MET A 1 5.31 -0.72 -11.70
C MET A 1 4.27 -0.76 -10.58
N HIS A 2 3.89 -1.93 -10.07
CA HIS A 2 2.93 -2.05 -8.96
C HIS A 2 3.62 -2.48 -7.66
N GLY A 3 3.25 -1.82 -6.57
CA GLY A 3 3.82 -2.05 -5.25
C GLY A 3 2.77 -2.03 -4.16
N TYR A 4 3.10 -2.70 -3.06
CA TYR A 4 2.32 -2.67 -1.84
C TYR A 4 3.25 -2.28 -0.68
N VAL A 5 2.81 -1.35 0.15
CA VAL A 5 3.53 -0.93 1.34
C VAL A 5 2.68 -1.08 2.59
N THR A 6 3.36 -1.44 3.67
CA THR A 6 2.82 -1.36 5.03
C THR A 6 3.74 -0.49 5.86
N LEU A 7 3.18 0.57 6.43
CA LEU A 7 3.88 1.53 7.27
C LEU A 7 3.31 1.46 8.69
N ASN A 8 4.16 1.10 9.66
CA ASN A 8 3.74 1.07 11.05
C ASN A 8 3.95 2.46 11.68
N LEU A 9 2.86 3.05 12.17
CA LEU A 9 2.87 4.34 12.85
C LEU A 9 3.13 4.12 14.34
N LYS A 10 3.86 5.04 14.97
CA LYS A 10 3.97 5.05 16.42
C LYS A 10 2.69 5.64 17.00
N ASN A 11 2.42 5.36 18.28
CA ASN A 11 1.16 5.74 18.94
C ASN A 11 0.84 7.24 18.82
N ASN A 12 1.86 8.10 18.91
CA ASN A 12 1.70 9.56 18.93
C ASN A 12 1.93 10.23 17.56
N THR A 13 2.34 9.50 16.54
CA THR A 13 2.57 10.07 15.20
C THR A 13 1.23 10.54 14.64
N PRO A 14 1.08 11.77 14.11
CA PRO A 14 -0.16 12.16 13.43
C PRO A 14 -0.50 11.22 12.27
N VAL A 15 -1.79 10.97 12.02
CA VAL A 15 -2.21 10.15 10.88
C VAL A 15 -1.84 10.89 9.58
N PRO A 16 -1.02 10.30 8.70
CA PRO A 16 -0.61 10.98 7.47
C PRO A 16 -1.78 11.16 6.50
N SER A 17 -1.75 12.23 5.71
CA SER A 17 -2.64 12.39 4.56
C SER A 17 -2.21 11.49 3.41
N LYS A 18 -3.11 11.25 2.46
CA LYS A 18 -2.81 10.49 1.25
C LYS A 18 -1.70 11.12 0.41
N GLU A 19 -1.61 12.45 0.38
CA GLU A 19 -0.55 13.20 -0.30
C GLU A 19 0.81 12.97 0.36
N THR A 20 0.84 12.94 1.70
CA THR A 20 2.07 12.63 2.44
C THR A 20 2.54 11.20 2.13
N ILE A 21 1.62 10.22 2.14
CA ILE A 21 1.95 8.84 1.79
C ILE A 21 2.43 8.71 0.34
N LYS A 22 1.76 9.38 -0.60
CA LYS A 22 2.20 9.47 -2.01
C LYS A 22 3.64 9.96 -2.10
N ASN A 23 3.95 11.09 -1.46
CA ASN A 23 5.28 11.68 -1.49
C ASN A 23 6.34 10.75 -0.89
N VAL A 24 6.02 10.07 0.21
CA VAL A 24 6.91 9.07 0.83
C VAL A 24 7.20 7.92 -0.14
N ILE A 25 6.19 7.38 -0.81
CA ILE A 25 6.35 6.30 -1.80
C ILE A 25 7.16 6.77 -3.01
N GLU A 26 6.90 7.98 -3.53
CA GLU A 26 7.65 8.55 -4.66
C GLU A 26 9.12 8.76 -4.29
N GLN A 27 9.41 9.34 -3.12
CA GLN A 27 10.78 9.50 -2.63
C GLN A 27 11.48 8.15 -2.43
N TRP A 28 10.74 7.14 -1.96
CA TRP A 28 11.26 5.80 -1.76
C TRP A 28 11.66 5.10 -3.05
N CYS A 29 10.84 5.27 -4.08
CA CYS A 29 11.05 4.68 -5.39
C CYS A 29 11.90 5.59 -6.30
N THR A 30 12.30 6.78 -5.83
CA THR A 30 13.16 7.70 -6.57
C THR A 30 14.63 7.31 -6.42
N THR A 31 15.35 7.29 -7.54
CA THR A 31 16.81 7.15 -7.61
C THR A 31 17.46 8.50 -7.91
N ARG A 32 18.80 8.56 -7.87
CA ARG A 32 19.55 9.79 -8.24
C ARG A 32 19.27 10.25 -9.67
N SER A 33 18.98 9.32 -10.58
CA SER A 33 18.80 9.58 -12.02
C SER A 33 17.33 9.62 -12.45
N LYS A 34 16.40 9.05 -11.67
CA LYS A 34 14.99 8.95 -12.05
C LYS A 34 14.07 9.21 -10.86
N LYS A 35 13.21 10.22 -11.00
CA LYS A 35 12.12 10.47 -10.06
C LYS A 35 10.97 9.50 -10.35
N ALA A 36 10.45 8.86 -9.31
CA ALA A 36 9.26 8.04 -9.42
C ALA A 36 8.01 8.93 -9.28
N GLN A 37 7.00 8.65 -10.10
CA GLN A 37 5.69 9.29 -10.04
C GLN A 37 4.62 8.23 -9.84
N VAL A 38 3.75 8.44 -8.86
CA VAL A 38 2.62 7.55 -8.55
C VAL A 38 1.43 7.97 -9.41
N LYS A 39 1.04 7.11 -10.35
CA LYS A 39 -0.13 7.25 -11.22
C LYS A 39 -1.44 6.93 -10.48
N TYR A 40 -1.39 5.92 -9.61
CA TYR A 40 -2.54 5.45 -8.85
C TYR A 40 -2.12 5.05 -7.43
N LEU A 41 -2.98 5.37 -6.46
CA LEU A 41 -2.78 5.04 -5.05
C LEU A 41 -4.13 4.67 -4.42
N ALA A 42 -4.18 3.50 -3.80
CA ALA A 42 -5.25 3.11 -2.89
C ALA A 42 -4.63 2.83 -1.53
N LEU A 43 -5.16 3.41 -0.46
CA LEU A 43 -4.64 3.20 0.88
C LEU A 43 -5.75 3.03 1.90
N SER A 44 -5.42 2.28 2.93
CA SER A 44 -6.23 2.12 4.13
C SER A 44 -5.37 2.44 5.34
N LYS A 45 -5.87 3.29 6.23
CA LYS A 45 -5.15 3.73 7.42
C LYS A 45 -6.01 3.55 8.66
N THR A 46 -5.45 2.91 9.68
CA THR A 46 -6.08 2.80 11.00
C THR A 46 -5.80 4.06 11.80
N THR A 47 -6.84 4.69 12.33
CA THR A 47 -6.74 5.98 13.03
C THR A 47 -6.77 5.86 14.55
N LYS A 48 -7.17 4.71 15.09
CA LYS A 48 -7.33 4.43 16.52
C LYS A 48 -6.62 3.13 16.93
N GLY A 49 -6.37 3.00 18.24
CA GLY A 49 -5.77 1.82 18.86
C GLY A 49 -4.24 1.84 18.94
N ASN A 50 -3.66 0.77 19.49
CA ASN A 50 -2.21 0.65 19.73
C ASN A 50 -1.42 0.10 18.52
N ASN A 51 -2.11 -0.38 17.49
CA ASN A 51 -1.49 -0.95 16.29
C ASN A 51 -1.82 -0.10 15.05
N ARG A 52 -1.39 1.15 15.09
CA ARG A 52 -1.67 2.08 14.00
C ARG A 52 -0.75 1.82 12.82
N HIS A 53 -1.32 1.61 11.64
CA HIS A 53 -0.57 1.37 10.42
C HIS A 53 -1.30 1.92 9.19
N VAL A 54 -0.55 2.01 8.09
CA VAL A 54 -1.05 2.37 6.77
C VAL A 54 -0.70 1.24 5.81
N HIS A 55 -1.71 0.71 5.15
CA HIS A 55 -1.54 -0.14 3.98
C HIS A 55 -1.76 0.70 2.74
N ALA A 56 -0.85 0.65 1.76
CA ALA A 56 -1.05 1.32 0.49
C ALA A 56 -0.61 0.45 -0.68
N PHE A 57 -1.51 0.32 -1.65
CA PHE A 57 -1.24 -0.21 -2.97
C PHE A 57 -1.04 0.95 -3.95
N PHE A 58 -0.04 0.86 -4.82
CA PHE A 58 0.26 1.93 -5.77
C PHE A 58 0.75 1.42 -7.12
N GLU A 59 0.54 2.24 -8.14
CA GLU A 59 1.08 2.10 -9.48
C GLU A 59 1.97 3.31 -9.79
N LEU A 60 3.20 3.05 -10.21
CA LEU A 60 4.11 4.05 -10.75
C LEU A 60 3.91 4.19 -12.27
N GLU A 61 3.98 5.42 -12.78
CA GLU A 61 3.97 5.73 -14.22
C GLU A 61 5.05 4.92 -14.96
N ASP A 62 6.20 4.78 -14.32
CA ASP A 62 7.36 4.10 -14.87
C ASP A 62 7.85 2.96 -13.96
N ILE A 63 8.59 2.01 -14.54
CA ILE A 63 9.38 1.07 -13.74
C ILE A 63 10.50 1.85 -13.04
N SER A 64 10.63 1.64 -11.73
CA SER A 64 11.69 2.25 -10.93
C SER A 64 12.34 1.24 -9.99
N HIS A 65 13.56 1.55 -9.56
CA HIS A 65 14.24 0.82 -8.49
C HIS A 65 13.73 1.28 -7.12
N VAL A 66 13.76 0.38 -6.16
CA VAL A 66 13.27 0.62 -4.81
C VAL A 66 14.45 0.68 -3.85
N ARG A 67 14.43 1.63 -2.91
CA ARG A 67 15.44 1.69 -1.85
C ARG A 67 15.46 0.40 -1.03
N LYS A 68 16.66 -0.11 -0.75
CA LYS A 68 16.86 -1.34 0.04
C LYS A 68 16.62 -1.14 1.55
N ARG A 69 16.83 0.07 2.07
CA ARG A 69 16.72 0.35 3.51
C ARG A 69 15.25 0.53 3.89
N PRO A 70 14.66 -0.26 4.81
CA PRO A 70 13.21 -0.29 5.09
C PRO A 70 12.74 0.79 6.07
N PHE A 71 13.37 1.98 6.08
CA PHE A 71 12.95 3.08 6.94
C PHE A 71 12.69 4.39 6.21
N VAL A 72 11.49 4.95 6.39
CA VAL A 72 11.08 6.27 5.88
C VAL A 72 11.06 7.30 7.00
N GLN A 73 11.25 8.57 6.65
CA GLN A 73 11.05 9.70 7.55
C GLN A 73 9.64 10.25 7.36
N LEU A 74 8.87 10.34 8.44
CA LEU A 74 7.54 10.93 8.47
C LEU A 74 7.43 11.81 9.71
N ASN A 75 7.13 13.10 9.54
CA ASN A 75 7.01 14.06 10.65
C ASN A 75 8.23 14.08 11.60
N ASN A 76 9.44 14.04 11.04
CA ASN A 76 10.73 13.95 11.77
C ASN A 76 10.91 12.67 12.61
N GLU A 77 10.03 11.67 12.44
CA GLU A 77 10.18 10.36 13.04
C GLU A 77 10.54 9.31 11.98
N GLN A 78 11.41 8.38 12.37
CA GLN A 78 11.72 7.23 11.54
C GLN A 78 10.67 6.14 11.73
N HIS A 79 10.10 5.68 10.61
CA HIS A 79 9.11 4.61 10.57
C HIS A 79 9.61 3.45 9.73
N PHE A 80 9.29 2.24 10.18
CA PHE A 80 9.54 1.04 9.40
C PHE A 80 8.49 0.91 8.30
N MET A 81 8.96 0.76 7.07
CA MET A 81 8.13 0.52 5.90
C MET A 81 8.50 -0.82 5.28
N LYS A 82 7.54 -1.75 5.29
CA LYS A 82 7.64 -2.99 4.54
C LYS A 82 7.14 -2.72 3.12
N PHE A 83 7.97 -3.02 2.13
CA PHE A 83 7.64 -2.90 0.72
C PHE A 83 7.62 -4.27 0.06
N GLU A 84 6.59 -4.53 -0.74
CA GLU A 84 6.44 -5.74 -1.54
C GLU A 84 6.16 -5.35 -3.00
N LYS A 85 6.96 -5.91 -3.92
CA LYS A 85 6.79 -5.68 -5.36
C LYS A 85 5.75 -6.66 -5.90
N ILE A 86 4.52 -6.17 -6.12
CA ILE A 86 3.39 -7.01 -6.52
C ILE A 86 3.56 -7.61 -7.91
N THR A 87 4.21 -6.88 -8.84
CA THR A 87 4.48 -7.38 -10.20
C THR A 87 5.37 -8.63 -10.26
N GLU A 88 6.06 -8.97 -9.18
CA GLU A 88 6.97 -10.13 -9.11
C GLU A 88 6.38 -11.30 -8.32
N ASN A 89 5.15 -11.17 -7.81
CA ASN A 89 4.49 -12.24 -7.08
C ASN A 89 4.02 -13.33 -8.07
N LYS A 90 4.44 -14.58 -7.87
CA LYS A 90 4.10 -15.71 -8.74
C LYS A 90 2.59 -16.01 -8.80
N SER A 91 1.85 -15.62 -7.77
CA SER A 91 0.39 -15.79 -7.67
C SER A 91 -0.39 -14.58 -8.21
N TYR A 92 0.29 -13.59 -8.77
CA TYR A 92 -0.33 -12.38 -9.28
C TYR A 92 -0.84 -12.60 -10.72
N ASP A 93 -2.15 -12.49 -10.91
CA ASP A 93 -2.84 -12.80 -12.17
C ASP A 93 -3.22 -11.55 -12.99
N GLY A 94 -2.82 -10.36 -12.54
CA GLY A 94 -3.23 -9.10 -13.16
C GLY A 94 -4.37 -8.38 -12.45
N SER A 95 -5.07 -9.02 -11.51
CA SER A 95 -6.28 -8.46 -10.89
C SER A 95 -5.99 -7.74 -9.56
N PHE A 96 -5.92 -6.41 -9.59
CA PHE A 96 -5.76 -5.59 -8.37
C PHE A 96 -7.03 -5.44 -7.54
N LYS A 97 -8.17 -5.88 -8.07
CA LYS A 97 -9.48 -5.74 -7.43
C LYS A 97 -9.48 -6.35 -6.03
N ALA A 98 -8.87 -7.53 -5.87
CA ALA A 98 -8.75 -8.21 -4.59
C ALA A 98 -8.02 -7.38 -3.52
N ILE A 99 -6.93 -6.71 -3.89
CA ILE A 99 -6.12 -5.88 -2.99
C ILE A 99 -6.92 -4.62 -2.60
N ILE A 100 -7.57 -3.97 -3.56
CA ILE A 100 -8.40 -2.79 -3.30
C ILE A 100 -9.58 -3.15 -2.40
N ASP A 101 -10.27 -4.26 -2.69
CA ASP A 101 -11.40 -4.74 -1.89
C ASP A 101 -10.93 -5.11 -0.47
N TYR A 102 -9.73 -5.67 -0.32
CA TYR A 102 -9.11 -5.89 0.99
C TYR A 102 -8.88 -4.58 1.76
N LEU A 103 -8.36 -3.54 1.11
CA LEU A 103 -8.12 -2.23 1.71
C LEU A 103 -9.42 -1.54 2.15
N LYS A 104 -10.49 -1.65 1.33
CA LYS A 104 -11.82 -1.13 1.65
C LYS A 104 -12.45 -1.83 2.85
N LYS A 105 -12.32 -3.15 2.93
CA LYS A 105 -12.88 -3.97 4.02
C LYS A 105 -12.12 -3.89 5.34
N GLN A 106 -11.01 -3.14 5.42
CA GLN A 106 -10.28 -2.96 6.68
C GLN A 106 -11.15 -2.33 7.78
N GLY A 107 -12.04 -1.40 7.42
CA GLY A 107 -13.03 -0.83 8.33
C GLY A 107 -13.94 -1.87 8.94
N ASP A 108 -14.49 -2.75 8.11
CA ASP A 108 -15.42 -3.80 8.53
C ASP A 108 -14.72 -4.89 9.35
N LYS A 109 -13.47 -5.24 9.00
CA LYS A 109 -12.68 -6.25 9.71
C LYS A 109 -12.14 -5.76 11.06
N HIS A 110 -11.92 -4.46 11.19
CA HIS A 110 -11.34 -3.83 12.38
C HIS A 110 -12.14 -2.59 12.79
N PRO A 111 -13.39 -2.76 13.25
CA PRO A 111 -14.31 -1.64 13.53
C PRO A 111 -13.74 -0.66 14.58
N ASP A 112 -13.00 -1.18 15.56
CA ASP A 112 -12.43 -0.38 16.65
C ASP A 112 -11.20 0.44 16.24
N SER A 113 -10.59 0.11 15.09
CA SER A 113 -9.37 0.78 14.60
C SER A 113 -9.65 2.10 13.89
N GLY A 114 -10.92 2.42 13.62
CA GLY A 114 -11.32 3.60 12.84
C GLY A 114 -10.63 3.63 11.47
N ALA A 115 -10.61 2.49 10.76
CA ALA A 115 -9.95 2.40 9.47
C ALA A 115 -10.64 3.27 8.41
N ILE A 116 -9.84 4.06 7.70
CA ILE A 116 -10.29 4.96 6.64
C ILE A 116 -9.64 4.51 5.33
N PHE A 117 -10.47 4.34 4.30
CA PHE A 117 -10.02 4.08 2.94
C PHE A 117 -9.95 5.39 2.14
N GLU A 118 -8.85 5.58 1.42
CA GLU A 118 -8.65 6.71 0.50
C GLU A 118 -8.06 6.23 -0.82
N GLU A 119 -8.46 6.89 -1.91
CA GLU A 119 -8.03 6.54 -3.27
C GLU A 119 -7.66 7.82 -4.04
N MET A 120 -6.68 7.70 -4.93
CA MET A 120 -6.18 8.78 -5.78
C MET A 120 -5.73 8.24 -7.13
N GLY A 121 -6.04 9.00 -8.19
CA GLY A 121 -5.76 8.64 -9.57
C GLY A 121 -6.87 7.79 -10.19
N LYS A 122 -6.70 7.44 -11.47
CA LYS A 122 -7.61 6.52 -12.17
C LYS A 122 -6.84 5.25 -12.47
N MET A 123 -7.32 4.12 -11.94
CA MET A 123 -6.80 2.81 -12.33
C MET A 123 -7.18 2.55 -13.79
N GLU A 124 -6.20 2.28 -14.64
CA GLU A 124 -6.49 1.70 -15.95
C GLU A 124 -6.96 0.27 -15.72
N LYS A 125 -8.26 0.03 -15.96
CA LYS A 125 -8.89 -1.29 -15.85
C LYS A 125 -8.34 -2.21 -16.95
N ASN A 126 -7.12 -2.69 -16.82
CA ASN A 126 -6.68 -3.85 -17.59
C ASN A 126 -7.43 -5.07 -17.07
N ARG A 127 -8.29 -5.61 -17.93
CA ARG A 127 -9.26 -6.66 -17.66
C ARG A 127 -8.55 -8.00 -17.35
N GLY A 128 -8.30 -8.29 -16.08
CA GLY A 128 -7.97 -9.63 -15.57
C GLY A 128 -8.98 -10.06 -14.50
N ARG A 129 -9.70 -11.17 -14.73
CA ARG A 129 -10.82 -11.65 -13.90
C ARG A 129 -10.33 -12.82 -13.03
N LEU A 130 -10.11 -12.59 -11.72
CA LEU A 130 -9.87 -13.66 -10.74
C LEU A 130 -11.14 -14.50 -10.57
N GLY A 131 -11.01 -15.83 -10.65
CA GLY A 131 -12.05 -16.76 -10.21
C GLY A 131 -12.02 -16.93 -8.68
N ASP A 132 -13.19 -17.09 -8.07
CA ASP A 132 -13.40 -17.09 -6.61
C ASP A 132 -12.58 -18.13 -5.82
N ILE A 133 -11.98 -19.12 -6.50
CA ILE A 133 -11.22 -20.22 -5.91
C ILE A 133 -9.81 -19.78 -5.45
N ASP A 134 -9.19 -18.80 -6.13
CA ASP A 134 -7.80 -18.40 -5.85
C ASP A 134 -7.70 -17.35 -4.72
N LEU A 135 -8.77 -16.56 -4.52
CA LEU A 135 -8.87 -15.58 -3.42
C LEU A 135 -8.84 -16.27 -2.04
N GLY A 136 -9.45 -17.46 -1.93
CA GLY A 136 -9.49 -18.24 -0.69
C GLY A 136 -8.16 -18.87 -0.29
N ARG A 137 -7.25 -19.11 -1.25
CA ARG A 137 -5.92 -19.67 -0.98
C ARG A 137 -4.90 -18.61 -0.58
N ALA A 138 -4.98 -17.40 -1.17
CA ALA A 138 -4.09 -16.29 -0.83
C ALA A 138 -4.38 -15.67 0.55
N LEU A 139 -5.60 -15.81 1.07
CA LEU A 139 -6.04 -15.25 2.36
C LEU A 139 -5.90 -16.21 3.56
N LYS A 140 -5.43 -17.44 3.37
CA LYS A 140 -5.16 -18.35 4.49
C LYS A 140 -3.88 -17.90 5.21
N MET A 141 -4.03 -17.48 6.47
CA MET A 141 -2.88 -17.25 7.34
C MET A 141 -2.14 -18.58 7.57
N PRO A 142 -0.79 -18.57 7.66
CA PRO A 142 -0.06 -19.75 8.08
C PRO A 142 -0.47 -20.10 9.52
N THR A 143 -0.59 -21.40 9.79
CA THR A 143 -0.67 -21.97 11.15
C THR A 143 0.73 -22.12 11.70
#